data_AF-K3WMW2-F1
#
_entry.id   AF-K3WMW2-F1
#
_cell.length_a   1.000
_cell.length_b   1.000
_cell.length_c   1.000
_cell.angle_alpha   90.00
_cell.angle_beta   90.00
_cell.angle_gamma   90.00
#
_symmetry.space_group_name_H-M   'P 1'
#
loop_
_entity.id
_entity.type
_entity.pdbx_description
1 polymer ?
#
loop_
_entity_poly.entity_id
_entity_poly.type
_entity_poly.pdbx_seq_one_letter_code
_entity_poly.pdbx_strand_id
1 'polypeptide(L)'
;MLKMYFVPYFIVNAYLVLITYLQHTDTFVPHFREGEWNWLRGALCTVDRTFGSFLDGVLHHIVDTHVTHHIFSKMPFYHAEEATEALKPILGRFYLKDETPILRALWRSYSYCKYVEDDGKVVFYKKTL
;
A
#
# COMPACT_ATOMS: atom_id res chain seq x y z
N MET A 1 6.83 -18.82 27.29
CA MET A 1 6.96 -17.41 26.84
C MET A 1 7.41 -17.29 25.38
N LEU A 2 8.56 -17.83 24.96
CA LEU A 2 9.07 -17.68 23.58
C LEU A 2 8.07 -18.08 22.48
N LYS A 3 7.58 -19.33 22.50
CA LYS A 3 6.68 -19.86 21.44
C LYS A 3 5.29 -19.23 21.41
N MET A 4 4.76 -18.81 22.57
CA MET A 4 3.37 -18.33 22.70
C MET A 4 3.24 -16.82 22.61
N TYR A 5 4.31 -16.07 22.89
CA TYR A 5 4.27 -14.61 22.94
C TYR A 5 5.26 -13.99 21.96
N PHE A 6 6.56 -14.29 22.10
CA PHE A 6 7.58 -13.64 21.27
C PHE A 6 7.46 -14.02 19.79
N VAL A 7 7.35 -15.32 19.48
CA VAL A 7 7.25 -15.77 18.07
C VAL A 7 6.01 -15.18 17.37
N PRO A 8 4.78 -15.28 17.91
CA PRO A 8 3.61 -14.65 17.31
C PRO A 8 3.74 -13.13 17.22
N TYR A 9 4.26 -12.49 18.26
CA TYR A 9 4.47 -11.04 18.27
C TYR A 9 5.39 -10.59 17.12
N PHE A 10 6.53 -11.24 16.93
CA PHE A 10 7.45 -10.89 15.85
C PHE A 10 6.84 -11.16 14.47
N ILE A 11 6.12 -12.28 14.28
CA ILE A 11 5.47 -12.59 13.01
C ILE A 11 4.43 -11.52 12.66
N VAL A 12 3.54 -11.18 13.60
CA VAL A 12 2.49 -10.17 13.38
C VAL A 12 3.10 -8.81 13.08
N ASN A 13 4.10 -8.37 13.86
CA ASN A 13 4.72 -7.07 13.65
C ASN A 13 5.55 -7.02 12.36
N ALA A 14 6.32 -8.06 12.04
CA ALA A 14 7.08 -8.12 10.79
C ALA A 14 6.14 -8.04 9.58
N TYR A 15 5.02 -8.77 9.63
CA TYR A 15 4.01 -8.72 8.59
C TYR A 15 3.35 -7.34 8.50
N LEU A 16 2.90 -6.77 9.62
CA LEU A 16 2.23 -5.46 9.65
C LEU A 16 3.12 -4.36 9.09
N VAL A 17 4.40 -4.34 9.48
CA VAL A 17 5.39 -3.39 8.95
C VAL A 17 5.61 -3.62 7.46
N LEU A 18 5.74 -4.87 7.01
CA LEU A 18 5.96 -5.19 5.60
C LEU A 18 4.80 -4.72 4.72
N ILE A 19 3.56 -5.03 5.09
CA ILE A 19 2.40 -4.65 4.28
C ILE A 19 2.22 -3.15 4.25
N THR A 20 2.28 -2.48 5.41
CA THR A 20 2.03 -1.04 5.48
C THR A 20 3.13 -0.27 4.75
N TYR A 21 4.37 -0.72 4.83
CA TYR A 21 5.46 -0.17 4.04
C TYR A 21 5.19 -0.29 2.55
N LEU A 22 4.89 -1.49 2.04
CA LEU A 22 4.67 -1.70 0.60
C LEU A 22 3.39 -1.06 0.06
N GLN A 23 2.38 -0.91 0.90
CA GLN A 23 1.13 -0.24 0.56
C GLN A 23 1.29 1.27 0.44
N HIS A 24 2.28 1.87 1.11
CA HIS A 24 2.47 3.31 1.18
C HIS A 24 3.79 3.81 0.61
N THR A 25 4.67 2.92 0.17
CA THR A 25 6.00 3.26 -0.36
C THR A 25 6.25 2.50 -1.65
N ASP A 26 6.32 3.24 -2.76
CA ASP A 26 6.86 2.77 -4.04
C ASP A 26 7.28 3.98 -4.90
N THR A 27 8.07 3.74 -5.94
CA THR A 27 8.61 4.79 -6.82
C THR A 27 7.54 5.49 -7.66
N PHE A 28 6.37 4.88 -7.80
CA PHE A 28 5.24 5.42 -8.57
C PHE A 28 4.14 6.04 -7.69
N VAL A 29 4.29 6.03 -6.36
CA VAL A 29 3.33 6.66 -5.45
C VAL A 29 3.64 8.16 -5.35
N PRO A 30 2.70 9.06 -5.71
CA PRO A 30 2.92 10.49 -5.67
C PRO A 30 2.91 11.03 -4.24
N HIS A 31 3.72 12.04 -3.99
CA HIS A 31 3.66 12.87 -2.79
C HIS A 31 3.22 14.27 -3.21
N PHE A 32 2.10 14.71 -2.63
CA PHE A 32 1.50 16.01 -2.95
C PHE A 32 1.90 17.05 -1.92
N ARG A 33 2.37 18.20 -2.38
CA ARG A 33 2.63 19.37 -1.53
C ARG A 33 1.37 20.21 -1.36
N GLU A 34 1.50 21.25 -0.55
CA GLU A 34 0.46 22.26 -0.38
C GLU A 34 -0.05 22.78 -1.75
N GLY A 35 -1.36 22.96 -1.85
CA GLY A 35 -2.05 23.35 -3.08
C GLY A 35 -2.37 22.21 -4.06
N GLU A 36 -1.60 21.12 -4.07
CA GLU A 36 -1.91 19.92 -4.86
C GLU A 36 -2.60 18.82 -4.04
N TRP A 37 -2.44 18.86 -2.72
CA TRP A 37 -3.04 17.88 -1.83
C TRP A 37 -4.52 18.18 -1.61
N ASN A 38 -5.35 17.14 -1.67
CA ASN A 38 -6.68 17.10 -1.09
C ASN A 38 -6.91 15.70 -0.52
N TRP A 39 -8.01 15.52 0.23
CA TRP A 39 -8.30 14.24 0.89
C TRP A 39 -8.28 13.06 -0.08
N LEU A 40 -8.95 13.16 -1.24
CA LEU A 40 -9.04 12.05 -2.19
C LEU A 40 -7.69 11.70 -2.81
N ARG A 41 -6.90 12.71 -3.20
CA ARG A 41 -5.54 12.52 -3.72
C ARG A 41 -4.64 11.86 -2.68
N GLY A 42 -4.74 12.29 -1.42
CA GLY A 42 -4.04 11.66 -0.30
C GLY A 42 -4.48 10.21 -0.05
N ALA A 43 -5.78 9.93 -0.08
CA ALA A 43 -6.32 8.58 0.09
C ALA A 43 -5.86 7.62 -1.03
N LEU A 44 -5.65 8.15 -2.24
CA LEU A 44 -5.12 7.38 -3.38
C LEU A 44 -3.59 7.25 -3.40
N CYS A 45 -2.86 7.82 -2.42
CA CYS A 45 -1.43 7.59 -2.23
C CYS A 45 -1.16 6.23 -1.58
N THR A 46 -1.74 5.18 -2.15
CA THR A 46 -1.60 3.82 -1.66
C THR A 46 -1.75 2.80 -2.79
N VAL A 47 -1.30 1.57 -2.56
CA VAL A 47 -1.17 0.54 -3.59
C VAL A 47 -1.71 -0.78 -3.07
N ASP A 48 -2.60 -1.41 -3.84
CA ASP A 48 -3.01 -2.79 -3.58
C ASP A 48 -1.89 -3.76 -3.95
N ARG A 49 -1.65 -4.73 -3.08
CA ARG A 49 -0.62 -5.78 -3.19
C ARG A 49 -1.28 -7.15 -3.12
N THR A 50 -0.58 -8.18 -3.59
CA THR A 50 -0.99 -9.57 -3.40
C THR A 50 0.17 -10.40 -2.83
N PHE A 51 -0.15 -11.22 -1.83
CA PHE A 51 0.70 -12.26 -1.28
C PHE A 51 0.31 -13.64 -1.84
N GLY A 52 -0.60 -13.67 -2.82
CA GLY A 52 -1.25 -14.85 -3.36
C GLY A 52 -2.59 -15.10 -2.69
N SER A 53 -3.57 -15.57 -3.46
CA SER A 53 -4.99 -15.64 -3.06
C SER A 53 -5.25 -16.32 -1.71
N PHE A 54 -4.45 -17.33 -1.34
CA PHE A 54 -4.56 -17.98 -0.03
C PHE A 54 -4.22 -17.02 1.12
N LEU A 55 -3.07 -16.33 1.03
CA LEU A 55 -2.64 -15.41 2.07
C LEU A 55 -3.50 -14.15 2.09
N ASP A 56 -3.88 -13.64 0.92
CA ASP A 56 -4.79 -12.50 0.79
C ASP A 56 -6.10 -12.77 1.56
N GLY A 57 -6.69 -13.96 1.39
CA GLY A 57 -7.88 -14.40 2.13
C GLY A 57 -7.67 -14.57 3.64
N VAL A 58 -6.57 -15.20 4.08
CA VAL A 58 -6.24 -15.33 5.53
C VAL A 58 -6.10 -13.96 6.20
N LEU A 59 -5.68 -12.96 5.43
CA LEU A 59 -5.44 -11.60 5.88
C LEU A 59 -6.64 -10.68 5.64
N HIS A 60 -7.82 -11.27 5.39
CA HIS A 60 -9.08 -10.57 5.18
C HIS A 60 -9.01 -9.52 4.08
N HIS A 61 -8.26 -9.82 3.02
CA HIS A 61 -8.06 -8.96 1.86
C HIS A 61 -7.50 -7.57 2.19
N ILE A 62 -6.84 -7.40 3.35
CA ILE A 62 -6.26 -6.11 3.76
C ILE A 62 -5.16 -5.64 2.79
N VAL A 63 -4.58 -6.55 2.02
CA VAL A 63 -3.47 -6.26 1.09
C VAL A 63 -3.95 -5.85 -0.28
N ASP A 64 -5.03 -6.46 -0.78
CA ASP A 64 -5.55 -6.37 -2.15
C ASP A 64 -6.83 -5.53 -2.26
N THR A 65 -7.33 -4.98 -1.16
CA THR A 65 -8.46 -4.03 -1.11
C THR A 65 -8.13 -2.74 -0.33
N HIS A 66 -6.84 -2.48 -0.13
CA HIS A 66 -6.34 -1.40 0.71
C HIS A 66 -6.67 -0.01 0.14
N VAL A 67 -6.61 0.18 -1.18
CA VAL A 67 -7.04 1.43 -1.83
C VAL A 67 -8.49 1.76 -1.45
N THR A 68 -9.37 0.76 -1.51
CA THR A 68 -10.77 0.91 -1.12
C THR A 68 -10.92 1.22 0.36
N HIS A 69 -10.13 0.56 1.21
CA HIS A 69 -10.06 0.88 2.64
C HIS A 69 -9.64 2.35 2.88
N HIS A 70 -8.71 2.91 2.12
CA HIS A 70 -8.33 4.33 2.29
C HIS A 70 -9.45 5.30 1.90
N ILE A 71 -10.21 4.99 0.86
CA ILE A 71 -11.39 5.80 0.46
C ILE A 71 -12.52 5.64 1.48
N PHE A 72 -12.72 4.43 2.00
CA PHE A 72 -13.81 4.08 2.92
C PHE A 72 -13.27 3.44 4.20
N SER A 73 -12.50 4.18 5.00
CA SER A 73 -11.77 3.64 6.17
C SER A 73 -12.64 3.06 7.29
N LYS A 74 -13.94 3.35 7.26
CA LYS A 74 -14.95 2.79 8.18
C LYS A 74 -15.64 1.53 7.65
N MET A 75 -15.41 1.16 6.39
CA MET A 75 -16.01 -0.02 5.78
C MET A 75 -15.34 -1.29 6.33
N PRO A 76 -16.11 -2.32 6.73
CA PRO A 76 -15.55 -3.60 7.12
C PRO A 76 -15.06 -4.38 5.88
N PHE A 77 -14.19 -5.38 6.10
CA PHE A 77 -13.57 -6.13 5.00
C PHE A 77 -14.55 -6.99 4.18
N TYR A 78 -15.73 -7.33 4.71
CA TYR A 78 -16.65 -8.32 4.13
C TYR A 78 -17.06 -8.04 2.66
N HIS A 79 -17.19 -6.77 2.28
CA HIS A 79 -17.53 -6.34 0.91
C HIS A 79 -16.42 -5.50 0.28
N ALA A 80 -15.20 -5.56 0.82
CA ALA A 80 -14.10 -4.73 0.33
C ALA A 80 -13.66 -5.13 -1.08
N GLU A 81 -13.69 -6.42 -1.42
CA GLU A 81 -13.40 -6.91 -2.77
C GLU A 81 -14.44 -6.40 -3.79
N GLU A 82 -15.74 -6.54 -3.48
CA GLU A 82 -16.84 -6.05 -4.32
C GLU A 82 -16.74 -4.54 -4.57
N ALA A 83 -16.51 -3.77 -3.51
CA ALA A 83 -16.32 -2.33 -3.62
C ALA A 83 -15.05 -1.97 -4.42
N THR A 84 -13.98 -2.75 -4.29
CA THR A 84 -12.73 -2.58 -5.05
C THR A 84 -12.97 -2.77 -6.55
N GLU A 85 -13.67 -3.84 -6.95
CA GLU A 85 -14.01 -4.07 -8.37
C GLU A 85 -14.90 -2.96 -8.93
N ALA A 86 -15.86 -2.46 -8.14
CA ALA A 86 -16.71 -1.33 -8.54
C ALA A 86 -15.94 -0.01 -8.69
N LEU A 87 -14.91 0.22 -7.86
CA LEU A 87 -14.09 1.44 -7.90
C LEU A 87 -13.07 1.46 -9.03
N LYS A 88 -12.46 0.31 -9.37
CA LYS A 88 -11.44 0.21 -10.43
C LYS A 88 -11.79 0.98 -11.73
N PRO A 89 -12.97 0.80 -12.36
CA PRO A 89 -13.31 1.53 -13.59
C PRO A 89 -13.51 3.04 -13.37
N ILE A 90 -13.88 3.47 -12.15
CA ILE A 90 -14.08 4.88 -11.80
C ILE A 90 -12.73 5.57 -11.59
N LEU A 91 -11.83 4.92 -10.84
CA LEU A 91 -10.50 5.42 -10.55
C LEU A 91 -9.57 5.35 -11.77
N GLY A 92 -9.77 4.36 -12.64
CA GLY A 92 -8.98 4.16 -13.85
C GLY A 92 -7.50 4.14 -13.55
N ARG A 93 -6.74 5.05 -14.18
CA ARG A 93 -5.28 5.18 -13.98
C ARG A 93 -4.85 5.55 -12.55
N PHE A 94 -5.76 6.01 -11.71
CA PHE A 94 -5.46 6.39 -10.33
C PHE A 94 -5.60 5.23 -9.34
N TYR A 95 -6.17 4.09 -9.78
CA TYR A 95 -6.11 2.87 -9.00
C TYR A 95 -4.73 2.22 -9.18
N LEU A 96 -3.96 2.14 -8.09
CA LEU A 96 -2.64 1.54 -8.09
C LEU A 96 -2.70 0.12 -7.53
N LYS A 97 -2.28 -0.84 -8.36
CA LYS A 97 -2.07 -2.23 -7.97
C LYS A 97 -0.70 -2.67 -8.46
N ASP A 98 0.03 -3.39 -7.62
CA ASP A 98 1.30 -4.00 -8.02
C ASP A 98 1.42 -5.44 -7.50
N GLU A 99 1.48 -6.35 -8.46
CA GLU A 99 1.57 -7.81 -8.27
C GLU A 99 3.02 -8.32 -8.31
N THR A 100 4.00 -7.42 -8.32
CA THR A 100 5.43 -7.78 -8.18
C THR A 100 5.59 -8.65 -6.91
N PRO A 101 6.28 -9.81 -7.00
CA PRO A 101 6.52 -10.66 -5.84
C PRO A 101 7.08 -9.86 -4.66
N ILE A 102 6.51 -10.05 -3.47
CA ILE A 102 6.71 -9.19 -2.30
C ILE A 102 8.19 -8.92 -1.98
N LEU A 103 9.06 -9.94 -2.08
CA LEU A 103 10.50 -9.75 -1.84
C LEU A 103 11.15 -8.80 -2.88
N ARG A 104 10.72 -8.86 -4.14
CA ARG A 104 11.18 -7.96 -5.20
C ARG A 104 10.60 -6.56 -5.03
N ALA A 105 9.32 -6.45 -4.68
CA ALA A 105 8.69 -5.16 -4.39
C ALA A 105 9.35 -4.47 -3.18
N LEU A 106 9.67 -5.24 -2.13
CA LEU A 106 10.39 -4.77 -0.96
C LEU A 106 11.79 -4.31 -1.33
N TRP A 107 12.54 -5.09 -2.12
CA TRP A 107 13.86 -4.70 -2.58
C TRP A 107 13.83 -3.41 -3.40
N ARG A 108 12.88 -3.29 -4.33
CA ARG A 108 12.69 -2.07 -5.14
C ARG A 108 12.37 -0.88 -4.24
N SER A 109 11.33 -0.98 -3.42
CA SER A 109 10.88 0.12 -2.56
C SER A 109 11.98 0.53 -1.60
N TYR A 110 12.62 -0.43 -0.93
CA TYR A 110 13.75 -0.17 -0.04
C TYR A 110 14.91 0.49 -0.76
N SER A 111 15.28 0.03 -1.96
CA SER A 111 16.48 0.53 -2.65
C SER A 111 16.25 1.88 -3.33
N TYR A 112 15.04 2.13 -3.85
CA TYR A 112 14.74 3.28 -4.71
C TYR A 112 13.89 4.36 -4.04
N CYS A 113 13.33 4.14 -2.85
CA CYS A 113 12.57 5.15 -2.10
C CYS A 113 13.40 5.75 -0.99
N LYS A 114 14.37 6.61 -1.35
CA LYS A 114 15.31 7.23 -0.39
C LYS A 114 15.00 8.68 -0.09
N TYR A 115 14.62 9.44 -1.10
CA TYR A 115 14.26 10.86 -0.95
C TYR A 115 13.24 11.26 -2.01
N VAL A 116 12.68 12.45 -1.85
CA VAL A 116 11.91 13.17 -2.88
C VAL A 116 12.61 14.50 -3.14
N GLU A 117 12.45 15.06 -4.33
CA GLU A 117 13.07 16.35 -4.68
C GLU A 117 12.55 17.49 -3.79
N ASP A 118 13.41 18.50 -3.59
CA ASP A 118 13.06 19.75 -2.89
C ASP A 118 12.18 20.67 -3.74
N ASP A 119 12.12 20.47 -5.05
CA ASP A 119 11.31 21.23 -5.99
C ASP A 119 10.17 20.42 -6.63
N GLY A 120 9.16 21.12 -7.12
CA GLY A 120 7.97 20.55 -7.75
C GLY A 120 6.77 20.46 -6.80
N LYS A 121 5.56 20.42 -7.36
CA LYS A 121 4.32 20.35 -6.54
C LYS A 121 3.84 18.91 -6.29
N VAL A 122 4.16 18.01 -7.20
CA VAL A 122 3.94 16.56 -7.10
C VAL A 122 5.28 15.89 -7.30
N VAL A 123 5.75 15.17 -6.29
CA VAL A 123 7.08 14.55 -6.28
C VAL A 123 6.97 13.04 -6.06
N PHE A 124 8.00 12.32 -6.49
CA PHE A 124 8.05 10.87 -6.42
C PHE A 124 9.36 10.45 -5.77
N TYR A 125 9.35 9.27 -5.15
CA TYR A 125 10.53 8.69 -4.56
C TYR A 125 11.65 8.46 -5.58
N LYS A 126 12.88 8.77 -5.15
CA LYS A 126 14.11 8.59 -5.92
C LYS A 126 15.20 7.89 -5.11
N LYS A 127 16.14 7.29 -5.85
CA LYS A 127 17.35 6.67 -5.33
C LYS A 127 18.47 7.71 -5.24
N THR A 128 19.23 7.72 -4.15
CA THR A 128 20.48 8.48 -4.04
C THR A 128 21.50 7.97 -5.06
N LEU A 129 22.18 8.89 -5.76
CA LEU A 129 23.25 8.55 -6.70
C LEU A 129 24.35 7.73 -6.04
#